data_AF-A0AAN7P348-F1
#
_entry.id   AF-A0AAN7P348-F1
#
_cell.length_a   1.000
_cell.length_b   1.000
_cell.length_c   1.000
_cell.angle_alpha   90.00
_cell.angle_beta   90.00
_cell.angle_gamma   90.00
#
_symmetry.space_group_name_H-M   'P 1'
#
loop_
_entity.id
_entity.type
_entity.pdbx_description
1 polymer ?
#
loop_
_entity_poly.entity_id
_entity_poly.type
_entity_poly.pdbx_seq_one_letter_code
_entity_poly.pdbx_strand_id
1 'polypeptide(L)'
;MESLSCTPPDIKELANKALDNLLPTKSRAKYEKEYKNFTTWCDQNNVNSITENVVLAYFQNMTHLKKSSTMWSNYSMLKTCLNINKNIDISKFLKVTVF
;
A
#
# COMPACT_ATOMS: atom_id res chain seq x y z
N MET A 1 15.22 0.35 0.43
CA MET A 1 15.43 -0.07 -0.98
C MET A 1 16.52 -1.12 -0.95
N GLU A 2 16.24 -2.33 -0.48
CA GLU A 2 17.28 -3.33 -0.23
C GLU A 2 16.71 -4.73 -0.41
N SER A 3 17.35 -5.53 -1.27
CA SER A 3 17.41 -7.02 -1.27
C SER A 3 17.59 -7.68 -2.65
N LEU A 4 17.89 -6.97 -3.74
CA LEU A 4 18.14 -7.63 -5.06
C LEU A 4 19.61 -7.64 -5.52
N SER A 5 20.54 -7.01 -4.78
CA SER A 5 21.96 -6.93 -5.17
C SER A 5 22.75 -8.23 -4.93
N CYS A 6 22.22 -9.15 -4.12
CA CYS A 6 22.88 -10.43 -3.80
C CYS A 6 22.19 -11.65 -4.43
N THR A 7 21.24 -11.45 -5.35
CA THR A 7 20.46 -12.54 -5.96
C THR A 7 20.98 -12.85 -7.38
N PRO A 8 21.30 -14.12 -7.70
CA PRO A 8 21.66 -14.51 -9.07
C PRO A 8 20.58 -14.13 -10.09
N PRO A 9 20.96 -13.84 -11.36
CA PRO A 9 20.04 -13.32 -12.37
C PRO A 9 18.81 -14.21 -12.61
N ASP A 10 18.99 -15.53 -12.63
CA ASP A 10 17.90 -16.50 -12.85
C ASP A 10 16.87 -16.47 -11.71
N ILE A 11 17.35 -16.36 -10.47
CA ILE A 11 16.50 -16.28 -9.28
C ILE A 11 15.82 -14.90 -9.19
N LYS A 12 16.50 -13.84 -9.62
CA LYS A 12 15.93 -12.49 -9.69
C LYS A 12 14.77 -12.41 -10.70
N GLU A 13 14.89 -13.08 -11.85
CA GLU A 13 13.80 -13.13 -12.83
C GLU A 13 12.58 -13.89 -12.28
N LEU A 14 12.81 -15.03 -11.60
CA LEU A 14 11.74 -15.77 -10.92
C LEU A 14 11.06 -14.93 -9.83
N ALA A 15 11.84 -14.20 -9.02
CA ALA A 15 11.30 -13.30 -8.02
C ALA A 15 10.46 -12.18 -8.64
N ASN A 16 10.92 -11.55 -9.73
CA ASN A 16 10.17 -10.53 -10.44
C ASN A 16 8.85 -11.06 -11.02
N LYS A 17 8.86 -12.26 -11.62
CA LYS A 17 7.63 -12.93 -12.09
C LYS A 17 6.67 -13.23 -10.94
N ALA A 18 7.19 -13.60 -9.77
CA ALA A 18 6.36 -13.79 -8.57
C ALA A 18 5.77 -12.45 -8.09
N LEU A 19 6.56 -11.37 -8.07
CA LEU A 19 6.11 -10.01 -7.71
C LEU A 19 4.95 -9.53 -8.61
N ASP A 20 5.03 -9.77 -9.91
CA ASP A 20 3.96 -9.42 -10.85
C ASP A 20 2.64 -10.16 -10.55
N ASN A 21 2.73 -11.37 -10.00
CA ASN A 21 1.58 -12.18 -9.60
C ASN A 21 1.09 -11.89 -8.16
N LEU A 22 1.81 -11.10 -7.36
CA LEU A 22 1.40 -10.76 -5.99
C LEU A 22 0.14 -9.89 -5.94
N LEU A 23 -0.08 -9.04 -6.95
CA LEU A 23 -1.33 -8.29 -7.10
C LEU A 23 -2.32 -9.12 -7.91
N PRO A 24 -3.59 -9.26 -7.47
CA PRO A 24 -4.57 -10.01 -8.23
C PRO A 24 -4.77 -9.36 -9.60
N THR A 25 -4.44 -10.09 -10.66
CA THR A 25 -4.41 -9.58 -12.06
C THR A 25 -5.72 -8.92 -12.48
N LYS A 26 -6.87 -9.49 -12.10
CA LYS A 26 -8.20 -8.93 -12.40
C LYS A 26 -8.51 -7.61 -11.69
N SER A 27 -7.89 -7.34 -10.53
CA SER A 27 -8.17 -6.14 -9.73
C SER A 27 -6.97 -5.22 -9.59
N ARG A 28 -5.86 -5.48 -10.28
CA ARG A 28 -4.61 -4.70 -10.20
C ARG A 28 -4.87 -3.19 -10.34
N ALA A 29 -5.67 -2.80 -11.34
CA ALA A 29 -6.03 -1.41 -11.56
C ALA A 29 -6.70 -0.74 -10.35
N LYS A 30 -7.47 -1.48 -9.53
CA LYS A 30 -8.09 -0.94 -8.31
C LYS A 30 -7.04 -0.71 -7.22
N TYR A 31 -6.09 -1.64 -7.07
CA TYR A 31 -4.99 -1.54 -6.10
C TYR A 31 -4.07 -0.37 -6.45
N GLU A 32 -3.65 -0.27 -7.71
CA GLU A 32 -2.83 0.84 -8.21
C GLU A 32 -3.54 2.19 -8.06
N LYS A 33 -4.85 2.25 -8.36
CA LYS A 33 -5.65 3.46 -8.17
C LYS A 33 -5.67 3.88 -6.70
N GLU A 34 -5.89 2.94 -5.78
CA GLU A 34 -5.93 3.26 -4.35
C GLU A 34 -4.57 3.71 -3.83
N TYR A 35 -3.50 3.02 -4.22
CA TYR A 35 -2.14 3.43 -3.90
C TYR A 35 -1.82 4.83 -4.44
N LYS A 36 -2.21 5.11 -5.70
CA LYS A 36 -2.04 6.43 -6.30
C LYS A 36 -2.81 7.51 -5.53
N ASN A 37 -4.05 7.24 -5.12
CA ASN A 37 -4.82 8.20 -4.32
C ASN A 37 -4.10 8.53 -3.01
N PHE A 38 -3.55 7.52 -2.34
CA PHE A 38 -2.80 7.69 -1.11
C PHE A 38 -1.50 8.47 -1.33
N THR A 39 -0.70 8.14 -2.35
CA THR A 39 0.56 8.86 -2.63
C THR A 39 0.29 10.30 -3.02
N THR A 40 -0.72 10.57 -3.86
CA THR A 40 -1.11 11.95 -4.21
C THR A 40 -1.57 12.74 -2.98
N TRP A 41 -2.32 12.11 -2.06
CA TRP A 41 -2.67 12.76 -0.81
C TRP A 41 -1.44 13.05 0.07
N CYS A 42 -0.47 12.12 0.12
CA CYS A 42 0.80 12.34 0.82
C CYS A 42 1.57 13.53 0.23
N ASP A 43 1.66 13.60 -1.11
CA ASP A 43 2.35 14.67 -1.82
C ASP A 43 1.68 16.03 -1.54
N GLN A 44 0.35 16.09 -1.60
CA GLN A 44 -0.44 17.29 -1.30
C GLN A 44 -0.27 17.79 0.14
N ASN A 45 0.02 16.88 1.09
CA ASN A 45 0.18 17.18 2.50
C ASN A 45 1.67 17.24 2.93
N ASN A 46 2.61 17.26 1.98
CA ASN A 46 4.06 17.28 2.23
C ASN A 46 4.54 16.17 3.18
N VAL A 47 3.95 14.98 3.06
CA VAL A 47 4.30 13.83 3.90
C VAL A 47 5.59 13.20 3.39
N ASN A 48 6.66 13.35 4.17
CA ASN A 48 7.98 12.80 3.83
C ASN A 48 8.17 11.33 4.24
N SER A 49 7.41 10.85 5.23
CA SER A 49 7.51 9.48 5.74
C SER A 49 6.14 8.91 6.10
N ILE A 50 5.90 7.67 5.70
CA ILE A 50 4.64 6.97 5.96
C ILE A 50 4.73 6.35 7.36
N THR A 51 3.94 6.92 8.28
CA THR A 51 3.83 6.46 9.67
C THR A 51 2.39 6.03 9.97
N GLU A 52 2.17 5.39 11.12
CA GLU A 52 0.83 5.05 11.59
C GLU A 52 -0.11 6.26 11.61
N ASN A 53 0.36 7.42 12.10
CA ASN A 53 -0.46 8.64 12.17
C ASN A 53 -0.85 9.16 10.78
N VAL A 54 0.05 9.07 9.80
CA VAL A 54 -0.22 9.47 8.40
C VAL A 54 -1.33 8.59 7.81
N VAL A 55 -1.22 7.28 8.00
CA VAL A 55 -2.20 6.32 7.49
C VAL A 55 -3.56 6.51 8.18
N LEU A 56 -3.57 6.74 9.49
CA LEU A 56 -4.78 7.02 10.25
C LEU A 56 -5.46 8.33 9.79
N ALA A 57 -4.68 9.40 9.60
CA ALA A 57 -5.19 10.67 9.09
C ALA A 57 -5.77 10.55 7.67
N TYR A 58 -5.14 9.74 6.81
CA TYR A 58 -5.66 9.44 5.49
C TYR A 58 -7.03 8.76 5.57
N PHE A 59 -7.18 7.72 6.40
CA PHE A 59 -8.45 7.03 6.56
C PHE A 59 -9.53 7.92 7.17
N GLN A 60 -9.20 8.75 8.15
CA GLN A 60 -10.11 9.77 8.67
C GLN A 60 -10.56 10.76 7.59
N ASN A 61 -9.66 11.20 6.71
CA ASN A 61 -10.03 12.05 5.59
C ASN A 61 -10.99 11.32 4.61
N MET A 62 -10.83 10.01 4.43
CA MET A 62 -11.71 9.20 3.58
C MET A 62 -13.10 8.96 4.16
N THR A 63 -13.26 8.90 5.49
CA THR A 63 -14.59 8.69 6.10
C THR A 63 -15.57 9.81 5.76
N HIS A 64 -15.06 11.02 5.50
CA HIS A 64 -15.89 12.15 5.06
C HIS A 64 -16.33 12.04 3.59
N LEU A 65 -15.67 11.19 2.80
CA LEU A 65 -15.84 11.11 1.34
C LEU A 65 -16.50 9.82 0.87
N LYS A 66 -16.44 8.72 1.64
CA LYS A 66 -16.84 7.38 1.21
C LYS A 66 -17.55 6.59 2.32
N LYS A 67 -18.39 5.62 1.92
CA LYS A 67 -19.05 4.65 2.83
C LYS A 67 -18.04 3.69 3.47
N SER A 68 -18.31 3.25 4.71
CA SER A 68 -17.41 2.45 5.56
C SER A 68 -17.00 1.09 4.98
N SER A 69 -17.87 0.40 4.24
CA SER A 69 -17.54 -0.89 3.60
C SER A 69 -16.48 -0.75 2.50
N THR A 70 -16.39 0.42 1.88
CA THR A 70 -15.34 0.76 0.90
C THR A 70 -14.00 1.00 1.59
N MET A 71 -13.99 1.45 2.85
CA MET A 71 -12.77 1.77 3.60
C MET A 71 -11.93 0.51 3.88
N TRP A 72 -12.51 -0.58 4.37
CA TRP A 72 -11.76 -1.83 4.63
C TRP A 72 -11.22 -2.49 3.35
N SER A 73 -11.94 -2.34 2.24
CA SER A 73 -11.46 -2.74 0.92
C SER A 73 -10.23 -1.92 0.53
N ASN A 74 -10.30 -0.59 0.70
CA ASN A 74 -9.17 0.32 0.44
C ASN A 74 -8.00 0.05 1.39
N TYR A 75 -8.24 -0.26 2.66
CA TYR A 75 -7.22 -0.69 3.62
C TYR A 75 -6.47 -1.92 3.13
N SER A 76 -7.19 -2.96 2.70
CA SER A 76 -6.57 -4.19 2.21
C SER A 76 -5.74 -3.95 0.94
N MET A 77 -6.23 -3.10 0.04
CA MET A 77 -5.51 -2.68 -1.16
C MET A 77 -4.23 -1.92 -0.81
N LEU A 78 -4.36 -0.89 0.02
CA LEU A 78 -3.27 -0.03 0.44
C LEU A 78 -2.20 -0.81 1.22
N LYS A 79 -2.60 -1.72 2.12
CA LYS A 79 -1.71 -2.63 2.83
C LYS A 79 -0.82 -3.41 1.87
N THR A 80 -1.45 -4.04 0.87
CA THR A 80 -0.75 -4.86 -0.12
C THR A 80 0.23 -3.99 -0.94
N CYS A 81 -0.22 -2.83 -1.41
CA CYS A 81 0.61 -1.93 -2.20
C CYS A 81 1.79 -1.36 -1.40
N LEU A 82 1.59 -0.94 -0.15
CA LEU A 82 2.65 -0.42 0.72
C LEU A 82 3.68 -1.49 1.06
N ASN A 83 3.22 -2.72 1.33
CA ASN A 83 4.12 -3.83 1.59
C ASN A 83 5.00 -4.14 0.37
N ILE A 84 4.41 -4.20 -0.83
CA ILE A 84 5.16 -4.48 -2.07
C ILE A 84 6.10 -3.34 -2.46
N ASN A 85 5.61 -2.08 -2.45
CA ASN A 85 6.35 -0.96 -3.04
C ASN A 85 7.31 -0.27 -2.08
N LYS A 86 7.02 -0.28 -0.77
CA LYS A 86 7.77 0.46 0.25
C LYS A 86 8.27 -0.42 1.38
N ASN A 87 7.92 -1.72 1.40
CA ASN A 87 8.18 -2.64 2.51
C ASN A 87 7.58 -2.13 3.83
N ILE A 88 6.39 -1.53 3.77
CA ILE A 88 5.67 -1.00 4.93
C ILE A 88 4.45 -1.86 5.17
N ASP A 89 4.43 -2.53 6.31
CA ASP A 89 3.32 -3.36 6.76
C ASP A 89 2.40 -2.60 7.73
N ILE A 90 1.32 -2.03 7.20
CA ILE A 90 0.34 -1.27 7.98
C ILE A 90 -0.56 -2.17 8.85
N SER A 91 -0.46 -3.50 8.77
CA SER A 91 -1.15 -4.38 9.73
C SER A 91 -0.56 -4.30 11.13
N LYS A 92 0.68 -3.82 11.24
CA LYS A 92 1.36 -3.54 12.51
C LYS A 92 0.92 -2.23 13.16
N PHE A 93 0.12 -1.42 12.45
CA PHE A 93 -0.40 -0.14 12.95
C PHE A 93 -1.70 -0.39 13.71
N LEU A 94 -1.58 -0.67 15.01
CA LEU A 94 -2.68 -1.01 15.89
C LEU A 94 -3.80 0.03 15.89
N LYS A 95 -3.47 1.33 15.80
CA LYS A 95 -4.49 2.39 15.75
C LYS A 95 -5.28 2.36 14.46
N VAL A 96 -4.65 1.94 13.36
CA VAL A 96 -5.31 1.83 12.04
C VAL A 96 -6.18 0.58 11.98
N THR A 97 -5.80 -0.51 12.66
CA THR A 97 -6.58 -1.77 12.65
C THR A 97 -7.81 -1.73 13.54
N VAL A 98 -7.84 -0.86 14.56
CA VAL A 98 -9.01 -0.67 15.45
C VAL A 98 -9.91 0.50 15.07
N PHE A 99 -9.48 1.36 14.14
CA PHE A 99 -10.24 2.51 13.62
C PHE A 99 -11.43 2.06 12.77
#